data_AF-A0A379Z6P9-F1
#
_entry.id   AF-A0A379Z6P9-F1
#
_cell.length_a   1.000
_cell.length_b   1.000
_cell.length_c   1.000
_cell.angle_alpha   90.00
_cell.angle_beta   90.00
_cell.angle_gamma   90.00
#
_symmetry.space_group_name_H-M   'P 1'
#
loop_
_entity.id
_entity.type
_entity.pdbx_description
1 polymer ?
#
loop_
_entity_poly.entity_id
_entity_poly.type
_entity_poly.pdbx_seq_one_letter_code
_entity_poly.pdbx_strand_id
1 'polypeptide(L)'
;MNQPAVKADLDPQETAEWLEAFEGVTDIDGRERAHFLLERMAEADQRKHGDFFSLVTTPYVNTIPAYKQPTYPGDLAAEARINAFIRWNAMAMVLRAGKHSNVGGHIATYQSAAVLYDVGFTHFFRGRTDEFAGDMVYIQGHSAPAFMAAPISKAASTRNCSTTFAANPHAAASPPTRTRG
;
A
#
# COMPACT_ATOMS: atom_id res chain seq x y z
N MET A 1 -15.76 -20.89 -5.41
CA MET A 1 -15.99 -20.23 -4.10
C MET A 1 -16.28 -21.34 -3.11
N ASN A 2 -15.29 -21.70 -2.28
CA ASN A 2 -15.45 -22.75 -1.29
C ASN A 2 -15.92 -22.05 -0.01
N GLN A 3 -17.23 -22.02 0.25
CA GLN A 3 -17.72 -21.65 1.57
C GLN A 3 -17.16 -22.69 2.55
N PRO A 4 -16.45 -22.28 3.62
CA PRO A 4 -16.13 -23.24 4.68
C PRO A 4 -17.47 -23.79 5.18
N ALA A 5 -17.58 -25.11 5.27
CA ALA A 5 -18.77 -25.76 5.82
C ALA A 5 -19.05 -25.14 7.19
N VAL A 6 -20.20 -24.49 7.33
CA VAL A 6 -20.67 -23.99 8.63
C VAL A 6 -20.81 -25.23 9.50
N LYS A 7 -19.86 -25.43 10.43
CA LYS A 7 -20.04 -26.42 11.50
C LYS A 7 -21.36 -26.05 12.18
N ALA A 8 -22.27 -27.02 12.26
CA ALA A 8 -23.47 -26.85 13.06
C ALA A 8 -23.02 -26.53 14.50
N ASP A 9 -23.54 -25.44 15.05
CA ASP A 9 -23.29 -25.07 16.43
C ASP A 9 -23.83 -26.19 17.34
N LEU A 10 -22.96 -26.73 18.17
CA LEU A 10 -23.27 -27.87 19.04
C LEU A 10 -24.13 -27.45 20.23
N ASP A 11 -23.98 -26.20 20.68
CA ASP A 11 -24.78 -25.61 21.75
C ASP A 11 -25.02 -24.11 21.48
N PRO A 12 -26.10 -23.79 20.73
CA PRO A 12 -26.45 -22.41 20.42
C PRO A 12 -26.76 -21.54 21.63
N GLN A 13 -27.18 -22.14 22.75
CA GLN A 13 -27.50 -21.39 23.97
C GLN A 13 -26.21 -20.91 24.64
N GLU A 14 -25.23 -21.80 24.79
CA GLU A 14 -23.91 -21.40 25.29
C GLU A 14 -23.30 -20.31 24.39
N THR A 15 -23.31 -20.51 23.07
CA THR A 15 -22.79 -19.50 22.12
C THR A 15 -23.48 -18.14 22.28
N ALA A 16 -24.81 -18.12 22.48
CA ALA A 16 -25.55 -16.88 22.69
C ALA A 16 -25.14 -16.19 24.00
N GLU A 17 -24.95 -16.94 25.09
CA GLU A 17 -24.53 -16.40 26.39
C GLU A 17 -23.12 -15.77 26.31
N TRP A 18 -22.18 -16.41 25.59
CA TRP A 18 -20.85 -15.85 25.37
C TRP A 18 -20.87 -14.58 24.51
N LEU A 19 -21.73 -14.53 23.48
CA LEU A 19 -21.90 -13.33 22.66
C LEU A 19 -22.52 -12.18 23.46
N GLU A 20 -23.55 -12.46 24.25
CA GLU A 20 -24.18 -11.46 25.13
C GLU A 20 -23.19 -10.92 26.17
N ALA A 21 -22.37 -11.79 26.77
CA ALA A 21 -21.31 -11.36 27.68
C ALA A 21 -20.27 -10.46 26.99
N PHE A 22 -19.91 -10.77 25.74
CA PHE A 22 -18.99 -9.96 24.95
C PHE A 22 -19.56 -8.58 24.58
N GLU A 23 -20.84 -8.53 24.19
CA GLU A 23 -21.57 -7.28 23.95
C GLU A 23 -21.63 -6.43 25.23
N GLY A 24 -21.95 -7.05 26.37
CA GLY A 24 -21.97 -6.39 27.67
C GLY A 24 -20.63 -5.73 28.04
N VAL A 25 -19.50 -6.41 27.82
CA VAL A 25 -18.16 -5.82 28.03
C VAL A 25 -17.92 -4.66 27.06
N THR A 26 -18.34 -4.80 25.80
CA THR A 26 -18.16 -3.76 24.79
C THR A 26 -18.94 -2.50 25.14
N ASP A 27 -20.14 -2.64 25.68
CA ASP A 27 -21.01 -1.52 26.07
C ASP A 27 -20.57 -0.82 27.35
N ILE A 28 -20.06 -1.57 28.34
CA ILE A 28 -19.66 -1.04 29.66
C ILE A 28 -18.22 -0.52 29.63
N ASP A 29 -17.27 -1.34 29.19
CA ASP A 29 -15.83 -1.08 29.29
C ASP A 29 -15.20 -0.64 27.96
N GLY A 30 -15.95 -0.75 26.85
CA GLY A 30 -15.53 -0.30 25.53
C GLY A 30 -14.76 -1.35 24.71
N ARG A 31 -14.52 -0.98 23.44
CA ARG A 31 -13.98 -1.88 22.41
C ARG A 31 -12.54 -2.35 22.69
N GLU A 32 -11.71 -1.51 23.30
CA GLU A 32 -10.32 -1.90 23.64
C GLU A 32 -10.29 -3.05 24.64
N ARG A 33 -11.17 -3.02 25.66
CA ARG A 33 -11.28 -4.09 26.65
C ARG A 33 -11.80 -5.38 26.02
N ALA A 34 -12.81 -5.28 25.17
CA ALA A 34 -13.37 -6.42 24.44
C ALA A 34 -12.30 -7.11 23.55
N HIS A 35 -11.50 -6.34 22.80
CA HIS A 35 -10.40 -6.88 22.00
C HIS A 35 -9.33 -7.57 22.87
N PHE A 36 -8.95 -6.95 23.99
CA PHE A 36 -8.00 -7.55 24.92
C PHE A 36 -8.47 -8.92 25.42
N LEU A 37 -9.76 -9.09 25.72
CA LEU A 37 -10.29 -10.39 26.16
C LEU A 37 -10.25 -11.44 25.05
N LEU A 38 -10.58 -11.08 23.80
CA LEU A 38 -10.47 -11.97 22.65
C LEU A 38 -9.02 -12.42 22.42
N GLU A 39 -8.07 -11.50 22.49
CA GLU A 39 -6.63 -11.82 22.40
C GLU A 39 -6.22 -12.79 23.50
N ARG A 40 -6.64 -12.56 24.75
CA ARG A 40 -6.33 -13.47 25.86
C ARG A 40 -6.93 -14.86 25.71
N MET A 41 -8.15 -14.96 25.19
CA MET A 41 -8.80 -16.25 24.92
C MET A 41 -8.08 -17.00 23.79
N ALA A 42 -7.74 -16.31 22.70
CA ALA A 42 -6.97 -16.88 21.59
C ALA A 42 -5.56 -17.35 22.04
N GLU A 43 -4.85 -16.54 22.84
CA GLU A 43 -3.55 -16.93 23.42
C GLU A 43 -3.67 -18.15 24.34
N ALA A 44 -4.73 -18.25 25.13
CA ALA A 44 -4.95 -19.36 26.05
C ALA A 44 -5.19 -20.67 25.29
N ASP A 45 -5.99 -20.62 24.23
CA ASP A 45 -6.23 -21.76 23.34
C ASP A 45 -4.96 -22.17 22.60
N GLN A 46 -4.23 -21.21 22.02
CA GLN A 46 -2.94 -21.46 21.37
C GLN A 46 -1.92 -22.09 22.33
N ARG A 47 -1.84 -21.64 23.58
CA ARG A 47 -0.95 -22.23 24.59
C ARG A 47 -1.31 -23.67 24.93
N LYS A 48 -2.59 -24.04 24.85
CA LYS A 48 -3.10 -25.34 25.28
C LYS A 48 -3.14 -26.37 24.15
N HIS A 49 -3.45 -25.93 22.93
CA HIS A 49 -3.73 -26.79 21.78
C HIS A 49 -2.80 -26.53 20.59
N GLY A 50 -2.32 -25.29 20.41
CA GLY A 50 -1.26 -24.94 19.45
C GLY A 50 -1.63 -25.01 17.98
N ASP A 51 -2.88 -25.33 17.66
CA ASP A 51 -3.44 -25.47 16.31
C ASP A 51 -4.37 -24.31 15.91
N PHE A 52 -4.83 -23.51 16.88
CA PHE A 52 -5.56 -22.28 16.64
C PHE A 52 -4.61 -21.11 16.41
N PHE A 53 -4.44 -20.75 15.13
CA PHE A 53 -3.88 -19.47 14.73
C PHE A 53 -5.06 -18.52 14.50
N SER A 54 -5.26 -17.56 15.40
CA SER A 54 -6.35 -16.57 15.25
C SER A 54 -6.34 -15.95 13.85
N LEU A 55 -7.50 -15.50 13.37
CA LEU A 55 -7.65 -14.85 12.07
C LEU A 55 -6.78 -13.58 12.01
N VAL A 56 -5.54 -13.71 11.52
CA VAL A 56 -4.66 -12.58 11.14
C VAL A 56 -5.24 -11.78 9.95
N THR A 57 -6.37 -12.23 9.43
CA THR A 57 -7.10 -11.59 8.33
C THR A 57 -8.05 -10.54 8.88
N THR A 58 -7.75 -9.27 8.63
CA THR A 58 -8.76 -8.21 8.72
C THR A 58 -9.85 -8.46 7.68
N PRO A 59 -11.09 -7.98 7.89
CA PRO A 59 -12.12 -8.05 6.85
C PRO A 59 -11.63 -7.41 5.55
N TYR A 60 -12.13 -7.88 4.40
CA TYR A 60 -11.79 -7.32 3.08
C TYR A 60 -12.51 -5.99 2.83
N VAL A 61 -12.20 -5.00 3.66
CA VAL A 61 -12.73 -3.63 3.67
C VAL A 61 -11.61 -2.66 4.04
N ASN A 62 -11.82 -1.36 3.88
CA ASN A 62 -10.83 -0.35 4.26
C ASN A 62 -10.60 -0.36 5.79
N THR A 63 -9.33 -0.39 6.20
CA THR A 63 -8.93 -0.33 7.61
C THR A 63 -9.36 0.99 8.28
N ILE A 64 -9.36 2.10 7.54
CA ILE A 64 -9.84 3.41 8.02
C ILE A 64 -11.28 3.61 7.53
N PRO A 65 -12.28 3.65 8.42
CA PRO A 65 -13.67 3.86 8.03
C PRO A 65 -13.92 5.33 7.65
N ALA A 66 -14.94 5.58 6.82
CA ALA A 66 -15.24 6.92 6.27
C ALA A 66 -15.40 8.01 7.34
N TYR A 67 -16.00 7.69 8.50
CA TYR A 67 -16.18 8.65 9.60
C TYR A 67 -14.89 9.00 10.35
N LYS A 68 -13.81 8.23 10.17
CA LYS A 68 -12.46 8.54 10.68
C LYS A 68 -11.53 9.09 9.58
N GLN A 69 -12.01 9.21 8.35
CA GLN A 69 -11.20 9.71 7.25
C GLN A 69 -10.99 11.23 7.43
N PRO A 70 -9.73 11.71 7.44
CA PRO A 70 -9.47 13.14 7.51
C PRO A 70 -9.91 13.85 6.23
N THR A 71 -10.19 15.15 6.34
CA THR A 71 -10.46 16.00 5.18
C THR A 71 -9.24 16.01 4.25
N TYR A 72 -9.47 15.86 2.95
CA TYR A 72 -8.39 15.91 1.96
C TYR A 72 -7.80 17.33 1.89
N PRO A 73 -6.46 17.49 1.97
CA PRO A 73 -5.84 18.82 2.05
C PRO A 73 -5.71 19.53 0.69
N GLY A 74 -5.85 18.81 -0.43
CA GLY A 74 -5.60 19.33 -1.78
C GLY A 74 -6.85 19.62 -2.62
N ASP A 75 -6.62 20.09 -3.85
CA ASP A 75 -7.66 20.25 -4.87
C ASP A 75 -7.70 19.01 -5.77
N LEU A 76 -8.68 18.15 -5.51
CA LEU A 76 -8.86 16.89 -6.25
C LEU A 76 -9.06 17.10 -7.76
N ALA A 77 -9.67 18.21 -8.19
CA ALA A 77 -9.92 18.46 -9.61
C ALA A 77 -8.63 18.89 -10.33
N ALA A 78 -7.81 19.72 -9.68
CA ALA A 78 -6.51 20.10 -10.20
C ALA A 78 -5.55 18.89 -10.24
N GLU A 79 -5.48 18.14 -9.15
CA GLU A 79 -4.63 16.93 -9.04
C GLU A 79 -5.03 15.88 -10.07
N ALA A 80 -6.33 15.62 -10.27
CA ALA A 80 -6.79 14.68 -11.30
C ALA A 80 -6.37 15.10 -12.72
N ARG A 81 -6.37 16.39 -13.03
CA ARG A 81 -5.90 16.91 -14.32
C ARG A 81 -4.40 16.71 -14.50
N ILE A 82 -3.62 17.03 -13.47
CA ILE A 82 -2.16 16.81 -13.45
C ILE A 82 -1.85 15.32 -13.63
N ASN A 83 -2.54 14.46 -12.90
CA ASN A 83 -2.43 13.01 -12.98
C ASN A 83 -2.66 12.50 -14.42
N ALA A 84 -3.69 13.01 -15.10
CA ALA A 84 -3.99 12.65 -16.48
C ALA A 84 -2.86 13.03 -17.45
N PHE A 85 -2.28 14.22 -17.29
CA PHE A 85 -1.13 14.65 -18.12
C PHE A 85 0.10 13.78 -17.89
N ILE A 86 0.41 13.43 -16.63
CA ILE A 86 1.57 12.58 -16.32
C ILE A 86 1.37 11.17 -16.91
N ARG A 87 0.17 10.59 -16.77
CA ARG A 87 -0.19 9.29 -17.36
C ARG A 87 -0.04 9.29 -18.88
N TRP A 88 -0.50 10.37 -19.55
CA TRP A 88 -0.36 10.52 -21.00
C TRP A 88 1.11 10.60 -21.42
N ASN A 89 1.90 11.44 -20.76
CA ASN A 89 3.32 11.61 -21.07
C ASN A 89 4.10 10.31 -20.87
N ALA A 90 3.84 9.58 -19.78
CA ALA A 90 4.45 8.29 -19.51
C ALA A 90 4.16 7.26 -20.62
N MET A 91 2.90 7.17 -21.06
CA MET A 91 2.50 6.31 -22.17
C MET A 91 3.18 6.73 -23.48
N ALA A 92 3.20 8.03 -23.79
CA ALA A 92 3.82 8.55 -25.00
C ALA A 92 5.34 8.26 -25.05
N MET A 93 6.05 8.37 -23.92
CA MET A 93 7.47 8.03 -23.82
C MET A 93 7.72 6.55 -24.12
N VAL A 94 6.91 5.64 -23.55
CA VAL A 94 7.04 4.19 -23.79
C VAL A 94 6.76 3.84 -25.25
N LEU A 95 5.67 4.37 -25.82
CA LEU A 95 5.32 4.12 -27.22
C LEU A 95 6.38 4.67 -28.18
N ARG A 96 6.98 5.82 -27.87
CA ARG A 96 8.07 6.38 -28.67
C ARG A 96 9.34 5.51 -28.61
N ALA A 97 9.69 5.02 -27.43
CA ALA A 97 10.83 4.11 -27.28
C ALA A 97 10.62 2.78 -28.04
N GLY A 98 9.40 2.23 -27.96
CA GLY A 98 9.01 1.01 -28.68
C GLY A 98 8.99 1.12 -30.21
N LYS A 99 8.96 2.35 -30.77
CA LYS A 99 9.04 2.55 -32.24
C LYS A 99 10.44 2.34 -32.81
N HIS A 100 11.49 2.55 -32.01
CA HIS A 100 12.88 2.52 -32.48
C HIS A 100 13.73 1.44 -31.78
N SER A 101 13.11 0.69 -30.86
CA SER A 101 13.76 -0.37 -30.10
C SER A 101 12.72 -1.42 -29.71
N ASN A 102 13.13 -2.68 -29.53
CA ASN A 102 12.25 -3.71 -28.95
C ASN A 102 12.18 -3.60 -27.40
N VAL A 103 12.54 -2.44 -26.86
CA VAL A 103 12.51 -2.17 -25.42
C VAL A 103 11.07 -1.82 -25.07
N GLY A 104 10.30 -2.83 -24.67
CA GLY A 104 8.98 -2.64 -24.08
C GLY A 104 9.07 -1.93 -22.73
N GLY A 105 8.15 -1.03 -22.46
CA GLY A 105 8.00 -0.37 -21.15
C GLY A 105 6.70 -0.82 -20.46
N HIS A 106 6.72 -0.90 -19.14
CA HIS A 106 5.56 -1.34 -18.35
C HIS A 106 4.58 -0.19 -18.12
N ILE A 107 3.73 0.09 -19.12
CA ILE A 107 2.67 1.09 -19.02
C ILE A 107 1.73 0.73 -17.86
N ALA A 108 1.28 -0.52 -17.79
CA ALA A 108 0.31 -0.98 -16.80
C ALA A 108 0.77 -0.78 -15.35
N THR A 109 2.05 -1.01 -15.07
CA THR A 109 2.61 -0.94 -13.70
C THR A 109 2.59 0.47 -13.14
N TYR A 110 2.92 1.49 -13.95
CA TYR A 110 2.76 2.86 -13.47
C TYR A 110 1.29 3.24 -13.35
N GLN A 111 0.45 2.87 -14.33
CA GLN A 111 -0.95 3.27 -14.34
C GLN A 111 -1.73 2.75 -13.12
N SER A 112 -1.40 1.56 -12.59
CA SER A 112 -2.04 1.05 -11.37
C SER A 112 -1.63 1.82 -10.11
N ALA A 113 -0.43 2.41 -10.07
CA ALA A 113 0.12 3.08 -8.89
C ALA A 113 0.15 4.62 -8.99
N ALA A 114 -0.25 5.22 -10.11
CA ALA A 114 -0.01 6.64 -10.35
C ALA A 114 -0.71 7.55 -9.32
N VAL A 115 -1.92 7.22 -8.86
CA VAL A 115 -2.60 8.02 -7.82
C VAL A 115 -1.87 7.94 -6.48
N LEU A 116 -1.34 6.76 -6.12
CA LEU A 116 -0.56 6.58 -4.90
C LEU A 116 0.69 7.48 -4.90
N TYR A 117 1.42 7.49 -6.01
CA TYR A 117 2.61 8.34 -6.13
C TYR A 117 2.26 9.83 -6.18
N ASP A 118 1.16 10.21 -6.82
CA ASP A 118 0.71 11.61 -6.94
C ASP A 118 0.34 12.21 -5.57
N VAL A 119 -0.42 11.47 -4.76
CA VAL A 119 -0.70 11.83 -3.36
C VAL A 119 0.60 11.90 -2.57
N GLY A 120 1.50 10.93 -2.76
CA GLY A 120 2.82 10.91 -2.13
C GLY A 120 3.63 12.17 -2.45
N PHE A 121 3.79 12.53 -3.71
CA PHE A 121 4.56 13.71 -4.14
C PHE A 121 3.92 15.03 -3.73
N THR A 122 2.59 15.10 -3.69
CA THR A 122 1.88 16.35 -3.39
C THR A 122 1.83 16.62 -1.88
N HIS A 123 1.66 15.58 -1.06
CA HIS A 123 1.30 15.75 0.35
C HIS A 123 2.27 15.13 1.36
N PHE A 124 3.19 14.25 0.95
CA PHE A 124 4.01 13.48 1.90
C PHE A 124 5.53 13.57 1.64
N PHE A 125 5.99 13.36 0.41
CA PHE A 125 7.40 13.24 0.09
C PHE A 125 8.10 14.59 0.12
N ARG A 126 9.15 14.69 0.93
CA ARG A 126 9.93 15.90 1.13
C ARG A 126 11.28 15.80 0.42
N GLY A 127 11.60 16.85 -0.33
CA GLY A 127 12.91 17.04 -0.91
C GLY A 127 13.98 17.33 0.14
N ARG A 128 15.24 17.24 -0.26
CA ARG A 128 16.38 17.64 0.56
C ARG A 128 16.38 19.16 0.79
N THR A 129 16.62 19.57 2.02
CA THR A 129 16.86 20.96 2.46
C THR A 129 18.21 21.05 3.17
N ASP A 130 18.60 22.22 3.65
CA ASP A 130 19.87 22.40 4.37
C ASP A 130 19.85 21.66 5.73
N GLU A 131 18.68 21.52 6.35
CA GLU A 131 18.49 20.85 7.65
C GLU A 131 17.93 19.42 7.55
N PHE A 132 17.45 19.00 6.37
CA PHE A 132 16.82 17.70 6.17
C PHE A 132 17.35 16.99 4.92
N ALA A 133 17.82 15.75 5.08
CA ALA A 133 18.45 14.97 4.00
C ALA A 133 17.50 14.58 2.85
N GLY A 134 16.19 14.73 3.04
CA GLY A 134 15.17 14.28 2.09
C GLY A 134 14.62 12.90 2.45
N ASP A 135 13.40 12.61 2.01
CA ASP A 135 12.80 11.28 2.22
C ASP A 135 13.43 10.25 1.26
N MET A 136 13.76 9.06 1.77
CA MET A 136 14.23 7.95 0.95
C MET A 136 13.04 7.17 0.40
N VAL A 137 12.70 7.40 -0.87
CA VAL A 137 11.55 6.74 -1.52
C VAL A 137 12.05 5.61 -2.43
N TYR A 138 11.77 4.37 -2.04
CA TYR A 138 12.09 3.18 -2.84
C TYR A 138 10.99 2.92 -3.88
N ILE A 139 11.20 3.47 -5.07
CA ILE A 139 10.25 3.39 -6.18
C ILE A 139 10.35 2.03 -6.89
N GLN A 140 9.20 1.49 -7.31
CA GLN A 140 9.17 0.27 -8.13
C GLN A 140 9.86 0.49 -9.48
N GLY A 141 10.91 -0.30 -9.77
CA GLY A 141 11.75 -0.12 -10.96
C GLY A 141 10.99 -0.17 -12.30
N HIS A 142 9.92 -0.95 -12.38
CA HIS A 142 9.09 -1.04 -13.60
C HIS A 142 8.24 0.22 -13.87
N SER A 143 8.10 1.11 -12.90
CA SER A 143 7.35 2.37 -13.01
C SER A 143 8.24 3.56 -13.43
N ALA A 144 9.54 3.33 -13.65
CA ALA A 144 10.54 4.33 -13.98
C ALA A 144 10.18 5.29 -15.14
N PRO A 145 9.53 4.86 -16.25
CA PRO A 145 9.22 5.76 -17.35
C PRO A 145 8.38 6.98 -16.95
N ALA A 146 7.53 6.84 -15.94
CA ALA A 146 6.65 7.92 -15.51
C ALA A 146 7.31 8.95 -14.59
N PHE A 147 8.30 8.55 -13.81
CA PHE A 147 9.11 9.49 -13.00
C PHE A 147 9.98 10.39 -13.88
N MET A 148 10.34 9.91 -15.08
CA MET A 148 11.01 10.72 -16.10
C MET A 148 10.02 11.62 -16.89
N ALA A 149 8.73 11.32 -16.86
CA ALA A 149 7.68 12.03 -17.61
C ALA A 149 7.01 13.17 -16.81
N ALA A 150 7.11 13.13 -15.48
CA ALA A 150 6.50 14.11 -14.61
C ALA A 150 7.37 15.40 -14.58
N PRO A 151 6.80 16.59 -14.88
CA PRO A 151 7.43 17.82 -14.43
C PRO A 151 7.38 17.81 -12.91
N ILE A 152 8.55 17.72 -12.25
CA ILE A 152 8.64 17.82 -10.81
C ILE A 152 8.22 19.24 -10.43
N SER A 153 6.93 19.44 -10.18
CA SER A 153 6.39 20.74 -9.88
C SER A 153 6.00 20.81 -8.40
N LYS A 154 6.53 21.85 -7.76
CA LYS A 154 6.21 22.46 -6.46
C LYS A 154 6.88 22.00 -5.15
N ALA A 155 7.63 20.89 -5.10
CA ALA A 155 8.41 20.57 -3.88
C ALA A 155 9.86 20.11 -4.09
N ALA A 156 10.33 19.96 -5.34
CA ALA A 156 11.75 19.71 -5.62
C ALA A 156 12.34 20.84 -6.45
N SER A 157 12.51 22.01 -5.83
CA SER A 157 13.53 22.96 -6.28
C SER A 157 14.91 22.41 -5.87
N THR A 158 15.31 21.30 -6.48
CA THR A 158 16.72 20.95 -6.64
C THR A 158 16.86 20.25 -7.97
N ARG A 159 17.66 20.87 -8.84
CA ARG A 159 18.03 20.48 -10.21
C ARG A 159 18.68 19.07 -10.35
N ASN A 160 18.54 18.17 -9.38
CA ASN A 160 19.33 16.93 -9.29
C ASN A 160 18.53 15.62 -9.18
N CYS A 161 17.18 15.62 -9.27
CA CYS A 161 16.47 14.33 -9.26
C CYS A 161 16.61 13.56 -10.60
N SER A 162 16.94 14.25 -11.69
CA SER A 162 17.21 13.65 -13.01
C SER A 162 18.58 12.96 -13.09
N THR A 163 19.53 13.27 -12.21
CA THR A 163 20.90 12.73 -12.27
C THR A 163 21.09 11.43 -11.47
N THR A 164 20.28 11.15 -10.46
CA THR A 164 20.45 9.93 -9.63
C THR A 164 19.92 8.67 -10.31
N PHE A 165 18.86 8.76 -11.12
CA PHE A 165 18.32 7.58 -11.83
C PHE A 165 19.13 7.22 -13.09
N ALA A 166 19.84 8.20 -13.67
CA ALA A 166 20.64 8.01 -14.88
C ALA A 166 22.00 7.33 -14.63
N ALA A 167 22.39 7.08 -13.37
CA ALA A 167 23.74 6.64 -13.04
C ALA A 167 23.97 5.11 -13.04
N ASN A 168 22.95 4.25 -13.16
CA ASN A 168 23.22 2.81 -13.30
C ASN A 168 22.11 1.99 -13.99
N PRO A 169 22.06 1.95 -15.34
CA PRO A 169 21.14 1.08 -16.07
C PRO A 169 21.45 -0.43 -15.93
N HIS A 170 22.55 -0.82 -15.27
CA HIS A 170 22.93 -2.23 -15.10
C HIS A 170 22.36 -2.91 -13.85
N ALA A 171 21.76 -2.16 -12.91
CA ALA A 171 21.29 -2.74 -11.64
C ALA A 171 19.98 -3.56 -11.77
N ALA A 172 19.25 -3.46 -12.88
CA ALA A 172 17.95 -4.10 -13.04
C ALA A 172 17.97 -5.44 -13.80
N ALA A 173 19.14 -5.94 -14.25
CA ALA A 173 19.20 -7.05 -15.20
C ALA A 173 20.32 -8.08 -14.94
N SER A 174 20.51 -8.54 -13.69
CA SER A 174 21.39 -9.69 -13.44
C SER A 174 20.69 -10.75 -12.57
N PRO A 175 20.45 -11.97 -13.07
CA PRO A 175 19.98 -13.08 -12.24
C PRO A 175 21.13 -13.55 -11.33
N PRO A 176 20.85 -14.06 -10.12
CA PRO A 176 21.89 -14.54 -9.22
C PRO A 176 22.58 -15.76 -9.82
N THR A 177 23.88 -15.65 -10.09
CA THR A 177 24.75 -16.77 -10.41
C THR A 177 24.82 -17.71 -9.22
N ARG A 178 24.23 -18.89 -9.38
CA ARG A 178 24.28 -20.00 -8.43
C ARG A 178 25.67 -20.62 -8.49
N THR A 179 26.55 -20.29 -7.53
CA THR A 179 27.79 -21.05 -7.32
C THR A 179 27.44 -22.39 -6.68
N ARG A 180 27.54 -23.47 -7.46
CA ARG A 180 27.66 -24.85 -6.97
C ARG A 180 29.15 -25.21 -6.95
N GLY A 181 29.58 -25.90 -5.90
CA GLY A 181 30.84 -26.65 -5.85
C GLY A 181 31.98 -25.86 -5.24
#